data_AF-A0A2D5S4V6-F1
#
_entry.id   AF-A0A2D5S4V6-F1
#
_cell.length_a   1.000
_cell.length_b   1.000
_cell.length_c   1.000
_cell.angle_alpha   90.00
_cell.angle_beta   90.00
_cell.angle_gamma   90.00
#
_symmetry.space_group_name_H-M   'P 1'
#
loop_
_entity.id
_entity.type
_entity.pdbx_description
1 polymer ?
#
loop_
_entity_poly.entity_id
_entity_poly.type
_entity_poly.pdbx_seq_one_letter_code
_entity_poly.pdbx_strand_id
1 'polypeptide(L)'
;MREFLLRQDLDRLVVKGYALPLGVERLDAPPPREGWVVEFVPGEDESPDTYAFQIAVSHEQLQNILHRLLELLPGEVSPVVEIGSVDAYRSIDVYMASEPLFIDDFIATWREFEPILLEEVSIGVGATSEEPFLEVFLDAWKSISVHCQVDMRDAIEAILERNGLEQVTETWNEDAFDGVDPPYRMREILVIQDEHSPDLDELLLQLRDDWRLQLDVDPHSNIDDGGRELGFTLWHAIAMADPIDGKVGGAYIAVWATARSLEEAEDLIEASVEGSGEWLLDRVYSIERVAFDERPEELSDLPPRRSRAEVHSIAIDEWGDGNAPGGGPGGGGSPSGGDSVPDWGTPGGRLS
;
A
#
# COMPACT_ATOMS: atom_id res chain seq x y z
N MET A 1 3.27 16.28 5.25
CA MET A 1 4.28 15.34 4.70
C MET A 1 5.69 15.59 5.26
N ARG A 2 6.43 14.53 5.63
CA ARG A 2 7.89 14.58 5.84
C ARG A 2 8.62 14.69 4.51
N GLU A 3 9.66 15.53 4.45
CA GLU A 3 10.42 15.73 3.21
C GLU A 3 11.16 14.44 2.82
N PHE A 4 10.95 13.97 1.59
CA PHE A 4 11.63 12.80 1.02
C PHE A 4 12.38 13.18 -0.25
N LEU A 5 13.38 12.37 -0.60
CA LEU A 5 14.17 12.56 -1.81
C LEU A 5 14.27 11.27 -2.59
N LEU A 6 14.05 11.36 -3.90
CA LEU A 6 14.38 10.27 -4.82
C LEU A 6 15.88 10.24 -5.09
N ARG A 7 16.42 9.03 -5.20
CA ARG A 7 17.80 8.76 -5.58
C ARG A 7 18.11 9.34 -6.95
N GLN A 8 19.13 10.19 -7.00
CA GLN A 8 19.60 10.86 -8.23
C GLN A 8 20.73 10.09 -8.93
N ASP A 9 21.23 9.01 -8.31
CA ASP A 9 22.28 8.15 -8.85
C ASP A 9 21.73 6.99 -9.71
N LEU A 10 20.41 6.89 -9.84
CA LEU A 10 19.74 5.83 -10.60
C LEU A 10 19.53 6.23 -12.07
N ASP A 11 19.93 5.35 -12.98
CA ASP A 11 19.55 5.43 -14.38
C ASP A 11 18.20 4.74 -14.62
N ARG A 12 17.30 5.42 -15.35
CA ARG A 12 16.03 4.86 -15.80
C ARG A 12 16.27 3.71 -16.79
N LEU A 13 15.61 2.58 -16.56
CA LEU A 13 15.68 1.47 -17.49
C LEU A 13 14.84 1.76 -18.75
N VAL A 14 15.47 1.68 -19.92
CA VAL A 14 14.80 1.83 -21.23
C VAL A 14 14.93 0.52 -22.01
N VAL A 15 13.80 -0.11 -22.30
CA VAL A 15 13.75 -1.39 -23.04
C VAL A 15 13.02 -1.16 -24.36
N LYS A 16 13.72 -1.37 -25.48
CA LYS A 16 13.19 -1.15 -26.85
C LYS A 16 12.51 0.22 -27.05
N GLY A 17 13.01 1.25 -26.38
CA GLY A 17 12.47 2.61 -26.44
C GLY A 17 11.38 2.93 -25.42
N TYR A 18 10.90 1.93 -24.66
CA TYR A 18 9.96 2.14 -23.58
C TYR A 18 10.69 2.47 -22.28
N ALA A 19 10.40 3.63 -21.69
CA ALA A 19 11.03 4.07 -20.45
C ALA A 19 10.20 3.65 -19.22
N LEU A 20 10.78 2.82 -18.36
CA LEU A 20 10.15 2.28 -17.16
C LEU A 20 10.28 3.25 -15.96
N PRO A 21 9.44 3.13 -14.92
CA PRO A 21 9.65 3.83 -13.64
C PRO A 21 10.99 3.46 -12.98
N LEU A 22 11.54 4.36 -12.14
CA LEU A 22 12.85 4.19 -11.49
C LEU A 22 12.94 2.94 -10.62
N GLY A 23 11.81 2.53 -10.03
CA GLY A 23 11.71 1.33 -9.19
C GLY A 23 12.01 0.03 -9.94
N VAL A 24 12.06 0.02 -11.28
CA VAL A 24 12.48 -1.16 -12.05
C VAL A 24 13.99 -1.15 -12.26
N GLU A 25 14.70 -2.12 -11.69
CA GLU A 25 16.13 -2.37 -11.93
C GLU A 25 16.35 -3.15 -13.22
N ARG A 26 15.52 -4.17 -13.45
CA ARG A 26 15.64 -5.09 -14.57
C ARG A 26 14.26 -5.55 -15.04
N LEU A 27 14.10 -5.70 -16.34
CA LEU A 27 12.95 -6.34 -16.98
C LEU A 27 13.47 -7.34 -18.03
N ASP A 28 13.19 -8.62 -17.82
CA ASP A 28 13.61 -9.69 -18.73
C ASP A 28 12.48 -10.10 -19.70
N ALA A 29 11.24 -9.73 -19.38
CA ALA A 29 10.09 -9.82 -20.27
C ALA A 29 10.10 -8.71 -21.35
N PRO A 30 9.33 -8.87 -22.45
CA PRO A 30 9.09 -7.77 -23.38
C PRO A 30 8.49 -6.55 -22.67
N PRO A 31 8.91 -5.32 -23.03
CA PRO A 31 8.24 -4.12 -22.52
C PRO A 31 6.82 -4.05 -23.07
N PRO A 32 5.94 -3.27 -22.41
CA PRO A 32 4.59 -3.08 -22.90
C PRO A 32 4.61 -2.36 -24.25
N ARG A 33 3.57 -2.60 -25.03
CA ARG A 33 3.29 -1.87 -26.26
C ARG A 33 2.56 -0.59 -25.91
N GLU A 34 3.14 0.55 -26.29
CA GLU A 34 2.49 1.84 -26.11
C GLU A 34 1.18 1.94 -26.90
N GLY A 35 0.16 2.51 -26.27
CA GLY A 35 -1.18 2.65 -26.82
C GLY A 35 -2.24 2.38 -25.76
N TRP A 36 -3.47 2.13 -26.21
CA TRP A 36 -4.58 1.80 -25.34
C TRP A 36 -5.42 0.64 -25.88
N VAL A 37 -5.98 -0.14 -24.97
CA VAL A 37 -7.04 -1.11 -25.23
C VAL A 37 -8.32 -0.58 -24.57
N VAL A 38 -9.47 -0.86 -25.16
CA VAL A 38 -10.77 -0.58 -24.54
C VAL A 38 -11.66 -1.80 -24.64
N GLU A 39 -12.37 -2.08 -23.56
CA GLU A 39 -13.39 -3.10 -23.47
C GLU A 39 -14.73 -2.45 -23.08
N PHE A 40 -15.82 -2.95 -23.68
CA PHE A 40 -17.17 -2.62 -23.26
C PHE A 40 -17.58 -3.59 -22.16
N VAL A 41 -17.94 -3.06 -21.00
CA VAL A 41 -18.37 -3.84 -19.85
C VAL A 41 -19.89 -3.68 -19.69
N PRO A 42 -20.68 -4.72 -20.03
CA PRO A 42 -22.13 -4.65 -19.89
C PRO A 42 -22.51 -4.55 -18.41
N GLY A 43 -23.44 -3.65 -18.09
CA GLY A 43 -23.98 -3.54 -16.74
C GLY A 43 -24.78 -4.78 -16.34
N GLU A 44 -24.65 -5.20 -15.09
CA GLU A 44 -25.50 -6.24 -14.49
C GLU A 44 -26.64 -5.62 -13.67
N ASP A 45 -27.84 -6.19 -13.81
CA ASP A 45 -29.08 -5.77 -13.15
C ASP A 45 -29.43 -4.27 -13.33
N GLU A 46 -29.21 -3.46 -12.30
CA GLU A 46 -29.50 -2.01 -12.29
C GLU A 46 -28.26 -1.16 -12.58
N SER A 47 -27.10 -1.79 -12.75
CA SER A 47 -25.83 -1.10 -13.01
C SER A 47 -25.76 -0.61 -14.47
N PRO A 48 -25.22 0.60 -14.72
CA PRO A 48 -25.07 1.09 -16.08
C PRO A 48 -23.98 0.34 -16.86
N ASP A 49 -24.11 0.33 -18.18
CA ASP A 49 -23.02 -0.08 -19.07
C ASP A 49 -21.82 0.86 -18.91
N THR A 50 -20.61 0.34 -19.08
CA THR A 50 -19.36 1.09 -18.90
C THR A 50 -18.30 0.70 -19.94
N TYR A 51 -17.18 1.43 -19.95
CA TYR A 51 -15.98 1.10 -20.71
C TYR A 51 -14.76 1.05 -19.79
N ALA A 52 -13.93 0.03 -19.97
CA ALA A 52 -12.65 -0.11 -19.28
C ALA A 52 -11.52 0.12 -20.28
N PHE A 53 -10.65 1.09 -20.01
CA PHE A 53 -9.46 1.39 -20.78
C PHE A 53 -8.22 0.90 -20.03
N GLN A 54 -7.29 0.29 -20.75
CA GLN A 54 -5.95 0.01 -20.27
C GLN A 54 -4.96 0.75 -21.16
N ILE A 55 -4.15 1.62 -20.56
CA ILE A 55 -3.27 2.56 -21.26
C ILE A 55 -1.83 2.29 -20.82
N ALA A 56 -0.97 1.97 -21.77
CA ALA A 56 0.46 1.86 -21.54
C ALA A 56 1.19 2.97 -22.29
N VAL A 57 2.05 3.70 -21.58
CA VAL A 57 2.88 4.75 -22.15
C VAL A 57 4.22 4.82 -21.43
N SER A 58 5.30 5.18 -22.13
CA SER A 58 6.58 5.44 -21.47
C SER A 58 6.44 6.50 -20.38
N HIS A 59 7.24 6.34 -19.33
CA HIS A 59 7.25 7.22 -18.16
C HIS A 59 7.32 8.72 -18.52
N GLU A 60 8.03 9.10 -19.59
CA GLU A 60 8.15 10.49 -20.04
C GLU A 60 6.82 11.17 -20.38
N GLN A 61 5.80 10.41 -20.79
CA GLN A 61 4.47 10.94 -21.11
C GLN A 61 3.43 10.63 -20.03
N LEU A 62 3.74 9.72 -19.10
CA LEU A 62 2.83 9.20 -18.09
C LEU A 62 2.15 10.32 -17.31
N GLN A 63 2.94 11.22 -16.72
CA GLN A 63 2.44 12.34 -15.91
C GLN A 63 1.43 13.20 -16.66
N ASN A 64 1.74 13.61 -17.89
CA ASN A 64 0.86 14.49 -18.67
C ASN A 64 -0.45 13.79 -19.09
N ILE A 65 -0.43 12.49 -19.37
CA ILE A 65 -1.67 11.75 -19.69
C ILE A 65 -2.49 11.57 -18.42
N LEU A 66 -1.87 11.14 -17.33
CA LEU A 66 -2.53 10.91 -16.05
C LEU A 66 -3.18 12.19 -15.52
N HIS A 67 -2.50 13.34 -15.56
CA HIS A 67 -3.07 14.62 -15.14
C HIS A 67 -4.35 14.97 -15.90
N ARG A 68 -4.37 14.76 -17.21
CA ARG A 68 -5.55 15.06 -18.05
C ARG A 68 -6.72 14.13 -17.74
N LEU A 69 -6.44 12.90 -17.34
CA LEU A 69 -7.47 11.93 -16.93
C LEU A 69 -8.00 12.28 -15.54
N LEU A 70 -7.13 12.62 -14.59
CA LEU A 70 -7.53 13.11 -13.27
C LEU A 70 -8.34 14.42 -13.35
N GLU A 71 -8.08 15.29 -14.32
CA GLU A 71 -8.88 16.49 -14.60
C GLU A 71 -10.34 16.19 -15.00
N LEU A 72 -10.66 14.95 -15.41
CA LEU A 72 -12.03 14.54 -15.71
C LEU A 72 -12.82 14.14 -14.45
N LEU A 73 -12.14 13.89 -13.33
CA LEU A 73 -12.80 13.52 -12.08
C LEU A 73 -13.71 14.67 -11.59
N PRO A 74 -14.92 14.37 -11.08
CA PRO A 74 -15.87 15.36 -10.63
C PRO A 74 -15.52 15.91 -9.24
N GLY A 75 -16.43 16.71 -8.66
CA GLY A 75 -16.14 17.50 -7.45
C GLY A 75 -15.78 16.69 -6.20
N GLU A 76 -16.24 15.45 -6.09
CA GLU A 76 -15.93 14.53 -4.99
C GLU A 76 -15.45 13.19 -5.54
N VAL A 77 -14.45 12.61 -4.88
CA VAL A 77 -13.81 11.35 -5.27
C VAL A 77 -13.43 10.53 -4.05
N SER A 78 -13.40 9.21 -4.18
CA SER A 78 -12.86 8.27 -3.21
C SER A 78 -11.48 7.81 -3.68
N PRO A 79 -10.39 8.26 -3.03
CA PRO A 79 -9.06 7.77 -3.34
C PRO A 79 -8.91 6.28 -2.99
N VAL A 80 -8.06 5.60 -3.76
CA VAL A 80 -7.71 4.19 -3.57
C VAL A 80 -6.21 4.01 -3.70
N VAL A 81 -5.63 3.15 -2.86
CA VAL A 81 -4.22 2.74 -2.89
C VAL A 81 -4.16 1.22 -2.81
N GLU A 82 -3.39 0.60 -3.69
CA GLU A 82 -3.09 -0.83 -3.67
C GLU A 82 -1.62 -1.04 -3.37
N ILE A 83 -1.30 -1.95 -2.45
CA ILE A 83 0.08 -2.35 -2.15
C ILE A 83 0.19 -3.86 -1.99
N GLY A 84 1.36 -4.42 -2.30
CA GLY A 84 1.63 -5.83 -2.00
C GLY A 84 1.45 -6.10 -0.51
N SER A 85 0.63 -7.10 -0.17
CA SER A 85 0.32 -7.40 1.23
C SER A 85 1.45 -8.16 1.91
N VAL A 86 1.63 -7.90 3.21
CA VAL A 86 2.44 -8.73 4.12
C VAL A 86 1.62 -9.82 4.82
N ASP A 87 0.30 -9.84 4.59
CA ASP A 87 -0.59 -10.87 5.10
C ASP A 87 -0.36 -12.21 4.39
N ALA A 88 -0.22 -13.29 5.17
CA ALA A 88 0.10 -14.61 4.63
C ALA A 88 -0.99 -15.23 3.73
N TYR A 89 -2.19 -14.66 3.71
CA TYR A 89 -3.36 -15.20 3.01
C TYR A 89 -4.02 -14.20 2.06
N ARG A 90 -3.41 -13.02 1.89
CA ARG A 90 -3.85 -11.97 0.97
C ARG A 90 -2.64 -11.48 0.18
N SER A 91 -2.80 -11.30 -1.13
CA SER A 91 -1.70 -10.87 -2.01
C SER A 91 -1.56 -9.35 -2.12
N ILE A 92 -2.69 -8.63 -2.05
CA ILE A 92 -2.76 -7.18 -2.21
C ILE A 92 -3.62 -6.59 -1.08
N ASP A 93 -3.12 -5.55 -0.44
CA ASP A 93 -3.93 -4.69 0.42
C ASP A 93 -4.51 -3.56 -0.42
N VAL A 94 -5.84 -3.44 -0.40
CA VAL A 94 -6.57 -2.32 -1.00
C VAL A 94 -6.98 -1.38 0.12
N TYR A 95 -6.60 -0.12 0.01
CA TYR A 95 -6.95 0.94 0.95
C TYR A 95 -7.87 1.93 0.26
N MET A 96 -9.05 2.16 0.82
CA MET A 96 -10.04 3.08 0.26
C MET A 96 -10.48 4.11 1.29
N ALA A 97 -10.78 5.32 0.83
CA ALA A 97 -11.35 6.34 1.71
C ALA A 97 -12.75 5.92 2.16
N SER A 98 -13.01 6.03 3.46
CA SER A 98 -14.31 5.70 4.05
C SER A 98 -15.42 6.67 3.61
N GLU A 99 -15.05 7.90 3.29
CA GLU A 99 -15.94 8.96 2.78
C GLU A 99 -15.27 9.64 1.59
N PRO A 100 -16.03 10.05 0.56
CA PRO A 100 -15.48 10.84 -0.54
C PRO A 100 -14.82 12.14 -0.06
N LEU A 101 -13.75 12.53 -0.72
CA LEU A 101 -13.02 13.79 -0.51
C LEU A 101 -13.35 14.76 -1.64
N PHE A 102 -13.24 16.06 -1.39
CA PHE A 102 -13.26 17.04 -2.47
C PHE A 102 -12.05 16.84 -3.38
N ILE A 103 -12.26 16.98 -4.68
CA ILE A 103 -11.21 16.80 -5.69
C ILE A 103 -10.01 17.72 -5.46
N ASP A 104 -10.22 18.94 -4.96
CA ASP A 104 -9.14 19.87 -4.64
C ASP A 104 -8.21 19.32 -3.54
N ASP A 105 -8.77 18.65 -2.53
CA ASP A 105 -8.02 18.02 -1.44
C ASP A 105 -7.25 16.79 -1.95
N PHE A 106 -7.91 15.95 -2.77
CA PHE A 106 -7.25 14.83 -3.45
C PHE A 106 -6.05 15.30 -4.29
N ILE A 107 -6.23 16.31 -5.14
CA ILE A 107 -5.18 16.83 -6.02
C ILE A 107 -4.06 17.51 -5.23
N ALA A 108 -4.38 18.15 -4.10
CA ALA A 108 -3.37 18.73 -3.21
C ALA A 108 -2.42 17.65 -2.69
N THR A 109 -2.95 16.60 -2.06
CA THR A 109 -2.16 15.46 -1.57
C THR A 109 -1.46 14.72 -2.71
N TRP A 110 -2.15 14.46 -3.84
CA TRP A 110 -1.56 13.84 -5.03
C TRP A 110 -0.26 14.54 -5.44
N ARG A 111 -0.28 15.88 -5.52
CA ARG A 111 0.90 16.65 -5.95
C ARG A 111 2.08 16.53 -5.00
N GLU A 112 1.83 16.33 -3.71
CA GLU A 112 2.90 16.13 -2.73
C GLU A 112 3.57 14.76 -2.92
N PHE A 113 2.77 13.71 -3.15
CA PHE A 113 3.26 12.33 -3.29
C PHE A 113 3.60 11.93 -4.73
N GLU A 114 3.22 12.72 -5.72
CA GLU A 114 3.39 12.41 -7.14
C GLU A 114 4.77 11.86 -7.52
N PRO A 115 5.90 12.45 -7.07
CA PRO A 115 7.22 11.93 -7.43
C PRO A 115 7.42 10.46 -7.07
N ILE A 116 6.91 10.01 -5.91
CA ILE A 116 7.03 8.60 -5.51
C ILE A 116 5.97 7.75 -6.23
N LEU A 117 4.74 8.24 -6.36
CA LEU A 117 3.64 7.50 -7.01
C LEU A 117 3.92 7.17 -8.48
N LEU A 118 4.66 8.02 -9.19
CA LEU A 118 5.03 7.78 -10.59
C LEU A 118 6.24 6.85 -10.78
N GLU A 119 7.02 6.59 -9.73
CA GLU A 119 8.35 5.97 -9.83
C GLU A 119 8.50 4.66 -9.06
N GLU A 120 7.77 4.49 -7.97
CA GLU A 120 7.80 3.33 -7.08
C GLU A 120 6.92 2.21 -7.66
N VAL A 121 7.39 0.96 -7.74
CA VAL A 121 6.70 -0.14 -8.49
C VAL A 121 6.04 -1.22 -7.63
N SER A 122 5.62 -0.85 -6.42
CA SER A 122 4.82 -1.66 -5.51
C SER A 122 3.50 -0.98 -5.10
N ILE A 123 3.32 0.29 -5.49
CA ILE A 123 2.10 1.07 -5.23
C ILE A 123 1.24 1.22 -6.49
N GLY A 124 0.00 0.74 -6.42
CA GLY A 124 -1.11 1.21 -7.25
C GLY A 124 -1.85 2.36 -6.55
N VAL A 125 -2.33 3.35 -7.31
CA VAL A 125 -3.00 4.52 -6.74
C VAL A 125 -3.99 5.14 -7.71
N GLY A 126 -5.13 5.60 -7.22
CA GLY A 126 -6.12 6.25 -8.07
C GLY A 126 -7.23 6.90 -7.28
N ALA A 127 -8.30 7.20 -8.00
CA ALA A 127 -9.51 7.73 -7.44
C ALA A 127 -10.72 7.29 -8.26
N THR A 128 -11.84 7.09 -7.58
CA THR A 128 -13.13 6.77 -8.19
C THR A 128 -14.18 7.82 -7.81
N SER A 129 -15.12 8.08 -8.70
CA SER A 129 -16.32 8.88 -8.44
C SER A 129 -17.56 8.08 -8.81
N GLU A 130 -18.65 8.25 -8.04
CA GLU A 130 -19.90 7.55 -8.30
C GLU A 130 -20.77 8.23 -9.38
N GLU A 131 -20.82 9.58 -9.40
CA GLU A 131 -21.68 10.34 -10.30
C GLU A 131 -20.95 11.58 -10.88
N PRO A 132 -20.58 11.58 -12.16
CA PRO A 132 -20.61 10.43 -13.08
C PRO A 132 -19.68 9.30 -12.61
N PHE A 133 -19.97 8.06 -13.00
CA PHE A 133 -19.06 6.96 -12.72
C PHE A 133 -17.76 7.11 -13.52
N LEU A 134 -16.66 7.35 -12.81
CA LEU A 134 -15.32 7.45 -13.39
C LEU A 134 -14.28 7.00 -12.36
N GLU A 135 -13.48 6.03 -12.75
CA GLU A 135 -12.28 5.60 -12.05
C GLU A 135 -11.06 5.91 -12.91
N VAL A 136 -10.04 6.50 -12.29
CA VAL A 136 -8.71 6.68 -12.89
C VAL A 136 -7.70 6.09 -11.93
N PHE A 137 -6.99 5.06 -12.37
CA PHE A 137 -6.07 4.29 -11.54
C PHE A 137 -4.73 4.11 -12.24
N LEU A 138 -3.64 4.32 -11.50
CA LEU A 138 -2.27 4.06 -11.91
C LEU A 138 -1.80 2.80 -11.19
N ASP A 139 -1.60 1.70 -11.91
CA ASP A 139 -1.20 0.44 -11.31
C ASP A 139 0.27 0.45 -10.82
N ALA A 140 0.67 -0.62 -10.10
CA ALA A 140 2.05 -0.79 -9.63
C ALA A 140 3.10 -0.78 -10.76
N TRP A 141 2.71 -1.14 -11.98
CA TRP A 141 3.57 -1.14 -13.18
C TRP A 141 3.52 0.17 -13.96
N LYS A 142 2.76 1.16 -13.46
CA LYS A 142 2.54 2.48 -14.04
C LYS A 142 1.83 2.44 -15.39
N SER A 143 0.94 1.48 -15.57
CA SER A 143 -0.11 1.55 -16.57
C SER A 143 -1.31 2.30 -15.99
N ILE A 144 -2.04 3.02 -16.85
CA ILE A 144 -3.24 3.74 -16.42
C ILE A 144 -4.46 2.92 -16.81
N SER A 145 -5.28 2.59 -15.82
CA SER A 145 -6.62 2.04 -16.00
C SER A 145 -7.64 3.17 -15.87
N VAL A 146 -8.63 3.20 -16.77
CA VAL A 146 -9.76 4.13 -16.67
C VAL A 146 -11.04 3.35 -16.85
N HIS A 147 -11.90 3.35 -15.84
CA HIS A 147 -13.24 2.76 -15.95
C HIS A 147 -14.26 3.88 -15.94
N CYS A 148 -15.09 3.98 -16.97
CA CYS A 148 -16.00 5.11 -17.09
C CYS A 148 -17.39 4.70 -17.61
N GLN A 149 -18.39 5.52 -17.29
CA GLN A 149 -19.68 5.44 -17.96
C GLN A 149 -19.61 5.78 -19.45
N VAL A 150 -20.62 5.32 -20.21
CA VAL A 150 -20.63 5.33 -21.69
C VAL A 150 -20.39 6.70 -22.32
N ASP A 151 -20.91 7.78 -21.74
CA ASP A 151 -20.85 9.13 -22.31
C ASP A 151 -19.47 9.81 -22.15
N MET A 152 -18.60 9.28 -21.29
CA MET A 152 -17.25 9.78 -21.07
C MET A 152 -16.21 9.18 -22.03
N ARG A 153 -16.57 8.10 -22.73
CA ARG A 153 -15.68 7.37 -23.66
C ARG A 153 -14.99 8.30 -24.66
N ASP A 154 -15.77 9.10 -25.38
CA ASP A 154 -15.25 9.97 -26.44
C ASP A 154 -14.26 11.02 -25.89
N ALA A 155 -14.44 11.45 -24.64
CA ALA A 155 -13.54 12.40 -23.99
C ALA A 155 -12.19 11.77 -23.66
N ILE A 156 -12.21 10.52 -23.16
CA ILE A 156 -10.99 9.75 -22.87
C ILE A 156 -10.23 9.44 -24.17
N GLU A 157 -10.91 8.90 -25.20
CA GLU A 157 -10.29 8.64 -26.50
C GLU A 157 -9.64 9.91 -27.07
N ALA A 158 -10.33 11.06 -26.99
CA ALA A 158 -9.78 12.34 -27.45
C ALA A 158 -8.53 12.78 -26.67
N ILE A 159 -8.42 12.50 -25.37
CA ILE A 159 -7.19 12.76 -24.59
C ILE A 159 -6.06 11.88 -25.12
N LEU A 160 -6.30 10.59 -25.29
CA LEU A 160 -5.28 9.62 -25.72
C LEU A 160 -4.76 9.94 -27.13
N GLU A 161 -5.67 10.17 -28.08
CA GLU A 161 -5.32 10.51 -29.47
C GLU A 161 -4.54 11.82 -29.59
N ARG A 162 -4.91 12.85 -28.80
CA ARG A 162 -4.19 14.14 -28.79
C ARG A 162 -2.76 14.02 -28.27
N ASN A 163 -2.50 13.02 -27.43
CA ASN A 163 -1.15 12.71 -26.96
C ASN A 163 -0.42 11.71 -27.88
N GLY A 164 -1.00 11.38 -29.04
CA GLY A 164 -0.38 10.53 -30.04
C GLY A 164 -0.46 9.03 -29.75
N LEU A 165 -1.31 8.62 -28.79
CA LEU A 165 -1.56 7.21 -28.55
C LEU A 165 -2.58 6.66 -29.54
N GLU A 166 -2.29 5.47 -30.05
CA GLU A 166 -3.19 4.71 -30.92
C GLU A 166 -3.81 3.56 -30.14
N GLN A 167 -5.01 3.13 -30.58
CA GLN A 167 -5.60 1.90 -30.08
C GLN A 167 -4.75 0.70 -30.53
N VAL A 168 -4.43 -0.20 -29.60
CA VAL A 168 -3.69 -1.43 -29.85
C VAL A 168 -4.54 -2.64 -29.49
N THR A 169 -4.09 -3.82 -29.87
CA THR A 169 -4.77 -5.08 -29.54
C THR A 169 -4.49 -5.56 -28.12
N GLU A 170 -3.34 -5.16 -27.59
CA GLU A 170 -2.79 -5.62 -26.31
C GLU A 170 -1.69 -4.62 -25.90
N THR A 171 -1.63 -4.27 -24.61
CA THR A 171 -0.58 -3.44 -24.01
C THR A 171 0.52 -4.33 -23.42
N TRP A 172 0.18 -5.18 -22.45
CA TRP A 172 1.08 -6.16 -21.85
C TRP A 172 0.86 -7.54 -22.44
N ASN A 173 1.95 -8.22 -22.81
CA ASN A 173 1.90 -9.63 -23.17
C ASN A 173 2.10 -10.47 -21.90
N GLU A 174 0.99 -10.92 -21.31
CA GLU A 174 0.99 -11.69 -20.06
C GLU A 174 1.72 -13.03 -20.22
N ASP A 175 1.48 -13.73 -21.34
CA ASP A 175 2.14 -14.99 -21.68
C ASP A 175 3.68 -14.88 -21.72
N ALA A 176 4.22 -13.69 -21.98
CA ALA A 176 5.66 -13.49 -22.09
C ALA A 176 6.38 -13.45 -20.73
N PHE A 177 5.63 -13.42 -19.63
CA PHE A 177 6.15 -13.59 -18.28
C PHE A 177 6.30 -15.07 -17.91
N ASP A 178 5.61 -15.98 -18.60
CA ASP A 178 5.70 -17.41 -18.36
C ASP A 178 7.09 -17.94 -18.75
N GLY A 179 7.78 -18.57 -17.77
CA GLY A 179 9.06 -19.25 -17.98
C GLY A 179 10.31 -18.39 -17.75
N VAL A 180 10.16 -17.15 -17.26
CA VAL A 180 11.28 -16.31 -16.79
C VAL A 180 11.14 -16.09 -15.28
N ASP A 181 12.14 -16.51 -14.49
CA ASP A 181 12.10 -16.46 -13.03
C ASP A 181 13.37 -15.83 -12.41
N PRO A 182 13.28 -14.65 -11.75
CA PRO A 182 12.15 -13.73 -11.76
C PRO A 182 12.12 -12.92 -13.08
N PRO A 183 10.93 -12.56 -13.60
CA PRO A 183 10.81 -11.85 -14.88
C PRO A 183 11.25 -10.38 -14.82
N TYR A 184 11.49 -9.86 -13.62
CA TYR A 184 11.93 -8.51 -13.35
C TYR A 184 12.66 -8.45 -12.01
N ARG A 185 13.26 -7.29 -11.72
CA ARG A 185 13.80 -6.95 -10.40
C ARG A 185 13.45 -5.51 -10.06
N MET A 186 12.94 -5.32 -8.86
CA MET A 186 12.63 -4.01 -8.28
C MET A 186 13.83 -3.48 -7.48
N ARG A 187 13.89 -2.16 -7.25
CA ARG A 187 14.91 -1.51 -6.44
C ARG A 187 14.34 -0.34 -5.66
N GLU A 188 14.99 -0.05 -4.54
CA GLU A 188 14.70 1.14 -3.74
C GLU A 188 15.06 2.42 -4.47
N ILE A 189 14.15 3.39 -4.40
CA ILE A 189 14.28 4.70 -5.04
C ILE A 189 14.41 5.86 -4.05
N LEU A 190 14.18 5.62 -2.76
CA LEU A 190 14.29 6.65 -1.72
C LEU A 190 15.73 6.79 -1.23
N VAL A 191 16.11 8.01 -0.89
CA VAL A 191 17.38 8.29 -0.23
C VAL A 191 17.19 8.15 1.28
N ILE A 192 17.83 7.13 1.87
CA ILE A 192 17.91 6.97 3.33
C ILE A 192 19.28 7.46 3.81
N GLN A 193 19.32 8.66 4.41
CA GLN A 193 20.57 9.27 4.89
C GLN A 193 20.81 9.02 6.38
N ASP A 194 19.73 8.95 7.15
CA ASP A 194 19.71 8.83 8.61
C ASP A 194 18.39 8.17 9.08
N GLU A 195 18.26 8.00 10.40
CA GLU A 195 17.07 7.44 11.06
C GLU A 195 15.81 8.33 10.97
N HIS A 196 15.94 9.54 10.42
CA HIS A 196 14.82 10.47 10.23
C HIS A 196 14.34 10.53 8.78
N SER A 197 15.06 9.89 7.86
CA SER A 197 14.68 9.79 6.46
C SER A 197 13.45 8.89 6.37
N PRO A 198 12.32 9.36 5.82
CA PRO A 198 11.12 8.54 5.73
C PRO A 198 11.36 7.40 4.74
N ASP A 199 11.00 6.19 5.14
CA ASP A 199 10.91 5.03 4.25
C ASP A 199 9.55 5.00 3.52
N LEU A 200 9.34 3.96 2.71
CA LEU A 200 8.12 3.81 1.93
C LEU A 200 6.90 3.64 2.84
N ASP A 201 7.01 2.85 3.90
CA ASP A 201 5.93 2.56 4.82
C ASP A 201 5.48 3.82 5.56
N GLU A 202 6.42 4.65 6.02
CA GLU A 202 6.10 5.94 6.64
C GLU A 202 5.40 6.90 5.67
N LEU A 203 5.83 6.95 4.41
CA LEU A 203 5.16 7.76 3.39
C LEU A 203 3.74 7.25 3.09
N LEU A 204 3.57 5.92 3.00
CA LEU A 204 2.26 5.30 2.82
C LEU A 204 1.33 5.56 4.01
N LEU A 205 1.85 5.51 5.23
CA LEU A 205 1.09 5.87 6.43
C LEU A 205 0.62 7.33 6.39
N GLN A 206 1.48 8.26 5.99
CA GLN A 206 1.08 9.67 5.81
C GLN A 206 0.03 9.84 4.70
N LEU A 207 0.20 9.16 3.57
CA LEU A 207 -0.76 9.19 2.46
C LEU A 207 -2.14 8.66 2.91
N ARG A 208 -2.14 7.54 3.64
CA ARG A 208 -3.35 6.94 4.22
C ARG A 208 -4.02 7.90 5.19
N ASP A 209 -3.26 8.55 6.08
CA ASP A 209 -3.81 9.53 7.02
C ASP A 209 -4.40 10.76 6.29
N ASP A 210 -3.68 11.31 5.30
CA ASP A 210 -4.09 12.50 4.54
C ASP A 210 -5.38 12.25 3.73
N TRP A 211 -5.56 11.04 3.19
CA TRP A 211 -6.78 10.63 2.48
C TRP A 211 -7.80 9.87 3.33
N ARG A 212 -7.50 9.64 4.61
CA ARG A 212 -8.34 8.86 5.55
C ARG A 212 -8.67 7.46 5.02
N LEU A 213 -7.68 6.80 4.46
CA LEU A 213 -7.84 5.46 3.89
C LEU A 213 -7.94 4.39 4.97
N GLN A 214 -8.83 3.43 4.74
CA GLN A 214 -8.99 2.23 5.54
C GLN A 214 -8.78 1.00 4.67
N LEU A 215 -8.32 -0.09 5.28
CA LEU A 215 -8.16 -1.37 4.58
C LEU A 215 -9.55 -1.87 4.15
N ASP A 216 -9.74 -2.09 2.85
CA ASP A 216 -10.99 -2.57 2.25
C ASP A 216 -11.09 -4.10 2.37
N VAL A 217 -11.40 -4.54 3.58
CA VAL A 217 -11.67 -5.95 3.90
C VAL A 217 -12.90 -6.06 4.78
N ASP A 218 -13.67 -7.14 4.64
CA ASP A 218 -14.75 -7.44 5.59
C ASP A 218 -14.16 -7.84 6.95
N PRO A 219 -14.32 -7.02 8.01
CA PRO A 219 -13.67 -7.27 9.29
C PRO A 219 -14.27 -8.47 10.04
N HIS A 220 -15.46 -8.94 9.63
CA HIS A 220 -16.16 -10.05 10.28
C HIS A 220 -15.83 -11.41 9.67
N SER A 221 -15.34 -11.45 8.43
CA SER A 221 -14.93 -12.69 7.77
C SER A 221 -13.42 -12.95 7.93
N ASN A 222 -13.03 -14.21 7.71
CA ASN A 222 -11.61 -14.58 7.66
C ASN A 222 -11.41 -15.60 6.54
N ILE A 223 -11.28 -15.06 5.33
CA ILE A 223 -11.12 -15.80 4.09
C ILE A 223 -9.77 -15.47 3.46
N ASP A 224 -9.21 -16.41 2.69
CA ASP A 224 -8.08 -16.11 1.80
C ASP A 224 -8.54 -15.51 0.46
N ASP A 225 -7.58 -15.13 -0.40
CA ASP A 225 -7.83 -14.64 -1.77
C ASP A 225 -8.68 -15.61 -2.62
N GLY A 226 -8.66 -16.91 -2.29
CA GLY A 226 -9.48 -17.92 -2.97
C GLY A 226 -10.90 -18.05 -2.41
N GLY A 227 -11.29 -17.22 -1.45
CA GLY A 227 -12.59 -17.24 -0.77
C GLY A 227 -12.75 -18.40 0.23
N ARG A 228 -11.66 -19.06 0.64
CA ARG A 228 -11.73 -20.19 1.58
C ARG A 228 -11.71 -19.67 3.02
N GLU A 229 -12.66 -20.13 3.83
CA GLU A 229 -12.65 -19.87 5.27
C GLU A 229 -11.40 -20.45 5.95
N LEU A 230 -10.67 -19.58 6.66
CA LEU A 230 -9.44 -19.93 7.37
C LEU A 230 -9.70 -20.36 8.82
N GLY A 231 -10.81 -19.91 9.42
CA GLY A 231 -11.12 -20.15 10.82
C GLY A 231 -10.22 -19.30 11.74
N PHE A 232 -9.55 -19.93 12.70
CA PHE A 232 -8.63 -19.24 13.61
C PHE A 232 -7.23 -19.15 12.99
N THR A 233 -6.73 -17.94 12.83
CA THR A 233 -5.38 -17.64 12.33
C THR A 233 -4.53 -16.97 13.41
N LEU A 234 -3.21 -16.96 13.20
CA LEU A 234 -2.30 -16.13 14.00
C LEU A 234 -2.26 -14.73 13.39
N TRP A 235 -2.40 -13.73 14.23
CA TRP A 235 -2.38 -12.32 13.90
C TRP A 235 -1.19 -11.68 14.60
N HIS A 236 -0.54 -10.78 13.88
CA HIS A 236 0.49 -9.89 14.40
C HIS A 236 0.03 -8.46 14.17
N ALA A 237 0.07 -7.65 15.22
CA ALA A 237 -0.30 -6.26 15.13
C ALA A 237 0.80 -5.38 15.71
N ILE A 238 1.10 -4.31 14.99
CA ILE A 238 1.93 -3.21 15.46
C ILE A 238 1.04 -1.99 15.67
N ALA A 239 1.07 -1.43 16.86
CA ALA A 239 0.26 -0.29 17.24
C ALA A 239 1.08 0.75 18.02
N MET A 240 0.53 1.96 18.11
CA MET A 240 1.01 3.01 19.00
C MET A 240 -0.03 3.28 20.07
N ALA A 241 0.47 3.49 21.29
CA ALA A 241 -0.36 3.79 22.44
C ALA A 241 0.14 5.01 23.21
N ASP A 242 -0.82 5.76 23.75
CA ASP A 242 -0.59 6.92 24.58
C ASP A 242 -0.65 6.54 26.07
N PRO A 243 0.18 7.15 26.93
CA PRO A 243 0.12 6.90 28.36
C PRO A 243 -1.15 7.54 28.97
N ILE A 244 -1.92 6.75 29.73
CA ILE A 244 -3.16 7.22 30.38
C ILE A 244 -2.89 8.40 31.34
N ASP A 245 -1.74 8.41 32.00
CA ASP A 245 -1.36 9.43 32.99
C ASP A 245 -0.89 10.76 32.38
N GLY A 246 -0.97 10.94 31.05
CA GLY A 246 -0.52 12.15 30.37
C GLY A 246 1.00 12.38 30.49
N LYS A 247 1.77 11.29 30.67
CA LYS A 247 3.23 11.32 30.57
C LYS A 247 3.61 11.78 29.17
N VAL A 248 4.74 12.47 29.05
CA VAL A 248 5.27 12.84 27.73
C VAL A 248 5.92 11.59 27.14
N GLY A 249 5.44 11.16 25.99
CA GLY A 249 5.90 9.93 25.34
C GLY A 249 4.75 9.11 24.77
N GLY A 250 5.08 7.91 24.31
CA GLY A 250 4.16 6.91 23.79
C GLY A 250 4.83 5.54 23.84
N ALA A 251 4.17 4.50 23.34
CA ALA A 251 4.78 3.18 23.22
C ALA A 251 4.40 2.48 21.91
N TYR A 252 5.36 1.72 21.37
CA TYR A 252 5.15 0.82 20.23
C TYR A 252 4.75 -0.50 20.85
N ILE A 253 3.59 -1.00 20.46
CA ILE A 253 3.07 -2.25 20.99
C ILE A 253 3.04 -3.26 19.86
N ALA A 254 3.73 -4.37 20.05
CA ALA A 254 3.63 -5.54 19.20
C ALA A 254 2.80 -6.62 19.90
N VAL A 255 1.69 -7.02 19.29
CA VAL A 255 0.78 -8.03 19.85
C VAL A 255 0.70 -9.23 18.92
N TRP A 256 0.82 -10.42 19.50
CA TRP A 256 0.53 -11.67 18.81
C TRP A 256 -0.73 -12.28 19.39
N ALA A 257 -1.73 -12.52 18.55
CA ALA A 257 -3.03 -13.04 18.96
C ALA A 257 -3.53 -14.12 18.00
N THR A 258 -4.33 -15.06 18.52
CA THR A 258 -5.18 -15.88 17.70
C THR A 258 -6.58 -15.32 17.74
N ALA A 259 -7.18 -15.13 16.56
CA ALA A 259 -8.54 -14.66 16.38
C ALA A 259 -9.14 -15.27 15.09
N ARG A 260 -10.47 -15.23 15.00
CA ARG A 260 -11.25 -15.79 13.89
C ARG A 260 -11.62 -14.78 12.81
N SER A 261 -11.35 -13.50 13.04
CA SER A 261 -11.62 -12.38 12.14
C SER A 261 -10.75 -11.19 12.53
N LEU A 262 -10.67 -10.19 11.65
CA LEU A 262 -9.95 -8.94 11.93
C LEU A 262 -10.57 -8.21 13.13
N GLU A 263 -11.89 -8.07 13.16
CA GLU A 263 -12.61 -7.44 14.28
C GLU A 263 -12.29 -8.13 15.63
N GLU A 264 -12.29 -9.47 15.68
CA GLU A 264 -11.97 -10.19 16.92
C GLU A 264 -10.48 -10.00 17.30
N ALA A 265 -9.59 -9.82 16.32
CA ALA A 265 -8.19 -9.51 16.60
C ALA A 265 -8.04 -8.09 17.17
N GLU A 266 -8.68 -7.10 16.56
CA GLU A 266 -8.70 -5.69 17.03
C GLU A 266 -9.25 -5.60 18.46
N ASP A 267 -10.42 -6.21 18.72
CA ASP A 267 -11.04 -6.27 20.05
C ASP A 267 -10.09 -6.89 21.10
N LEU A 268 -9.38 -7.98 20.74
CA LEU A 268 -8.43 -8.63 21.64
C LEU A 268 -7.22 -7.75 21.94
N ILE A 269 -6.72 -7.04 20.92
CA ILE A 269 -5.57 -6.14 21.04
C ILE A 269 -5.93 -4.96 21.93
N GLU A 270 -7.03 -4.27 21.62
CA GLU A 270 -7.53 -3.13 22.41
C GLU A 270 -7.76 -3.55 23.86
N ALA A 271 -8.51 -4.63 24.09
CA ALA A 271 -8.79 -5.11 25.45
C ALA A 271 -7.52 -5.50 26.22
N SER A 272 -6.48 -5.98 25.53
CA SER A 272 -5.22 -6.38 26.17
C SER A 272 -4.31 -5.20 26.47
N VAL A 273 -4.25 -4.21 25.57
CA VAL A 273 -3.47 -2.98 25.74
C VAL A 273 -4.08 -2.12 26.84
N GLU A 274 -5.37 -1.80 26.70
CA GLU A 274 -6.07 -0.91 27.64
C GLU A 274 -6.36 -1.59 28.98
N GLY A 275 -6.53 -2.91 28.98
CA GLY A 275 -6.70 -3.72 30.18
C GLY A 275 -5.52 -3.66 31.15
N SER A 276 -4.33 -3.24 30.68
CA SER A 276 -3.16 -2.98 31.54
C SER A 276 -3.40 -1.79 32.48
N GLY A 277 -4.24 -0.83 32.07
CA GLY A 277 -4.47 0.43 32.78
C GLY A 277 -3.33 1.43 32.70
N GLU A 278 -2.29 1.16 31.89
CA GLU A 278 -1.14 2.06 31.69
C GLU A 278 -1.21 2.82 30.36
N TRP A 279 -1.81 2.19 29.34
CA TRP A 279 -1.81 2.64 27.96
C TRP A 279 -3.22 2.74 27.39
N LEU A 280 -3.46 3.73 26.55
CA LEU A 280 -4.65 3.88 25.71
C LEU A 280 -4.22 3.63 24.26
N LEU A 281 -4.94 2.77 23.55
CA LEU A 281 -4.60 2.49 22.15
C LEU A 281 -4.91 3.75 21.32
N ASP A 282 -3.92 4.31 20.61
CA ASP A 282 -4.10 5.50 19.75
C ASP A 282 -4.38 5.08 18.31
N ARG A 283 -3.48 4.28 17.73
CA ARG A 283 -3.56 3.84 16.33
C ARG A 283 -2.94 2.46 16.12
N VAL A 284 -3.52 1.68 15.20
CA VAL A 284 -2.95 0.43 14.72
C VAL A 284 -2.26 0.71 13.38
N TYR A 285 -0.95 0.46 13.31
CA TYR A 285 -0.17 0.65 12.08
C TYR A 285 -0.39 -0.49 11.10
N SER A 286 -0.29 -1.72 11.62
CA SER A 286 -0.49 -2.94 10.87
C SER A 286 -1.18 -3.97 11.74
N ILE A 287 -1.99 -4.80 11.09
CA ILE A 287 -2.62 -5.98 11.68
C ILE A 287 -2.75 -7.02 10.57
N GLU A 288 -1.83 -7.95 10.56
CA GLU A 288 -1.70 -8.94 9.50
C GLU A 288 -1.83 -10.37 10.03
N ARG A 289 -2.37 -11.26 9.20
CA ARG A 289 -2.31 -12.70 9.47
C ARG A 289 -0.92 -13.19 9.11
N VAL A 290 -0.33 -13.96 10.01
CA VAL A 290 1.02 -14.52 9.83
C VAL A 290 0.93 -16.02 9.57
N ALA A 291 1.70 -16.50 8.59
CA ALA A 291 1.78 -17.92 8.34
C ALA A 291 2.32 -18.60 9.60
N PHE A 292 1.76 -19.74 9.96
CA PHE A 292 2.08 -20.37 11.24
C PHE A 292 3.59 -20.65 11.38
N ASP A 293 4.28 -21.01 10.31
CA ASP A 293 5.72 -21.26 10.23
C ASP A 293 6.60 -20.01 10.29
N GLU A 294 6.03 -18.82 10.12
CA GLU A 294 6.73 -17.52 10.23
C GLU A 294 6.62 -16.89 11.62
N ARG A 295 5.97 -17.59 12.57
CA ARG A 295 5.86 -17.11 13.95
C ARG A 295 7.24 -17.00 14.64
N PRO A 296 7.40 -16.05 15.57
CA PRO A 296 8.66 -15.83 16.26
C PRO A 296 9.02 -17.03 17.17
N GLU A 297 10.31 -17.16 17.51
CA GLU A 297 10.83 -18.32 18.28
C GLU A 297 10.14 -18.46 19.64
N GLU A 298 9.76 -17.36 20.28
CA GLU A 298 9.04 -17.34 21.55
C GLU A 298 7.68 -18.04 21.46
N LEU A 299 7.11 -18.14 20.25
CA LEU A 299 5.86 -18.82 19.96
C LEU A 299 6.08 -20.20 19.33
N SER A 300 7.28 -20.78 19.37
CA SER A 300 7.57 -22.08 18.74
C SER A 300 6.67 -23.21 19.24
N ASP A 301 6.26 -23.18 20.51
CA ASP A 301 5.42 -24.18 21.16
C ASP A 301 3.92 -23.99 20.89
N LEU A 302 3.54 -22.88 20.26
CA LEU A 302 2.17 -22.58 19.88
C LEU A 302 1.68 -23.66 18.88
N PRO A 303 0.64 -24.49 19.14
CA PRO A 303 0.08 -25.39 18.12
C PRO A 303 -0.59 -24.66 16.94
N PRO A 304 -0.58 -25.27 15.73
CA PRO A 304 -1.13 -24.68 14.49
C PRO A 304 -2.64 -24.63 14.44
N ARG A 305 -3.33 -25.52 15.15
CA ARG A 305 -4.78 -25.57 15.16
C ARG A 305 -5.30 -25.01 16.47
N ARG A 306 -6.23 -24.07 16.35
CA ARG A 306 -6.83 -23.35 17.48
C ARG A 306 -8.34 -23.42 17.43
N SER A 307 -8.93 -23.31 18.61
CA SER A 307 -10.38 -23.37 18.80
C SER A 307 -10.91 -22.24 19.67
N ARG A 308 -10.06 -21.27 20.01
CA ARG A 308 -10.42 -20.10 20.81
C ARG A 308 -9.52 -18.92 20.46
N ALA A 309 -10.08 -17.73 20.65
CA ALA A 309 -9.36 -16.48 20.62
C ALA A 309 -8.47 -16.33 21.86
N GLU A 310 -7.24 -15.86 21.69
CA GLU A 310 -6.24 -15.74 22.77
C GLU A 310 -5.08 -14.83 22.36
N VAL A 311 -4.67 -13.92 23.25
CA VAL A 311 -3.40 -13.17 23.10
C VAL A 311 -2.26 -14.01 23.66
N HIS A 312 -1.20 -14.18 22.86
CA HIS A 312 -0.05 -15.03 23.17
C HIS A 312 1.14 -14.23 23.69
N SER A 313 1.35 -13.04 23.15
CA SER A 313 2.42 -12.15 23.61
C SER A 313 2.10 -10.69 23.32
N ILE A 314 2.65 -9.82 24.17
CA ILE A 314 2.59 -8.36 24.04
C ILE A 314 4.00 -7.87 24.37
N ALA A 315 4.62 -7.15 23.45
CA ALA A 315 5.86 -6.42 23.67
C ALA A 315 5.56 -4.91 23.60
N ILE A 316 6.11 -4.16 24.54
CA ILE A 316 5.89 -2.71 24.67
C ILE A 316 7.27 -2.05 24.65
N ASP A 317 7.50 -1.18 23.68
CA ASP A 317 8.70 -0.35 23.56
C ASP A 317 8.34 1.12 23.76
N GLU A 318 8.68 1.66 24.92
CA GLU A 318 8.33 3.02 25.33
C GLU A 318 9.31 4.05 24.75
N TRP A 319 8.78 5.16 24.23
CA TRP A 319 9.58 6.34 23.88
C TRP A 319 9.07 7.59 24.59
N GLY A 320 9.94 8.60 24.65
CA GLY A 320 9.70 9.83 25.39
C GLY A 320 10.58 9.89 26.63
N ASP A 321 11.26 11.03 26.82
CA ASP A 321 12.22 11.20 27.90
C ASP A 321 11.52 11.03 29.27
N GLY A 322 11.70 9.87 29.88
CA GLY A 322 11.44 9.64 31.30
C GLY A 322 12.30 10.47 32.26
N ASN A 323 12.96 11.56 31.81
CA ASN A 323 13.73 12.46 32.65
C ASN A 323 13.84 13.90 32.11
N ALA A 324 13.07 14.81 32.70
CA ALA A 324 13.44 16.23 32.73
C ALA A 324 14.61 16.45 33.73
N PRO A 325 15.50 17.43 33.50
CA PRO A 325 16.90 17.36 33.93
C PRO A 325 17.12 17.75 35.40
N GLY A 326 17.76 16.84 36.14
CA GLY A 326 18.23 17.05 37.49
C GLY A 326 19.68 16.61 37.71
N GLY A 327 20.64 17.32 37.10
CA GLY A 327 21.98 17.50 37.67
C GLY A 327 23.13 16.59 37.19
N GLY A 328 24.04 17.20 36.41
CA GLY A 328 25.50 17.07 36.59
C GLY A 328 26.23 15.97 35.80
N PRO A 329 27.48 16.23 35.35
CA PRO A 329 28.16 15.42 34.34
C PRO A 329 28.93 14.24 34.93
N GLY A 330 28.75 13.07 34.34
CA GLY A 330 29.62 11.89 34.43
C GLY A 330 29.07 10.89 33.42
N GLY A 331 29.76 10.44 32.39
CA GLY A 331 31.18 10.14 32.31
C GLY A 331 31.31 8.62 32.21
N GLY A 332 31.32 8.08 30.98
CA GLY A 332 31.89 6.78 30.65
C GLY A 332 30.96 5.75 30.02
N GLY A 333 31.36 5.28 28.84
CA GLY A 333 31.17 3.89 28.42
C GLY A 333 30.26 3.69 27.20
N SER A 334 30.84 3.75 26.00
CA SER A 334 30.26 3.11 24.81
C SER A 334 30.41 1.58 24.92
N PRO A 335 29.36 0.81 24.60
CA PRO A 335 29.51 -0.50 24.00
C PRO A 335 29.02 -0.46 22.54
N SER A 336 29.93 -0.81 21.66
CA SER A 336 29.66 -1.18 20.27
C SER A 336 28.91 -2.52 20.22
N GLY A 337 27.72 -2.51 19.62
CA GLY A 337 26.96 -3.65 19.09
C GLY A 337 25.86 -3.00 18.23
N GLY A 338 25.75 -3.21 16.93
CA GLY A 338 25.99 -4.43 16.20
C GLY A 338 24.70 -5.26 16.10
N ASP A 339 23.54 -4.63 15.95
CA ASP A 339 22.28 -5.32 15.67
C ASP A 339 21.81 -5.01 14.24
N SER A 340 21.73 -6.11 13.50
CA SER A 340 21.15 -6.28 12.18
C SER A 340 19.65 -5.98 12.21
N VAL A 341 19.22 -5.07 11.34
CA VAL A 341 17.82 -4.85 10.97
C VAL A 341 17.29 -6.15 10.33
N PRO A 342 16.08 -6.63 10.67
CA PRO A 342 15.47 -7.77 10.00
C PRO A 342 15.24 -7.46 8.52
N ASP A 343 15.69 -8.39 7.66
CA ASP A 343 15.46 -8.42 6.22
C ASP A 343 13.98 -8.76 5.99
N TRP A 344 13.15 -7.73 5.78
CA TRP A 344 11.73 -7.88 5.51
C TRP A 344 11.53 -8.38 4.06
N GLY A 345 10.76 -9.46 3.93
CA GLY A 345 10.58 -10.22 2.70
C GLY A 345 10.04 -9.42 1.52
N THR A 346 10.40 -9.87 0.32
CA THR A 346 10.02 -9.25 -0.96
C THR A 346 8.50 -9.41 -1.22
N PRO A 347 7.70 -8.32 -1.32
CA PRO A 347 6.29 -8.39 -1.69
C PRO A 347 6.16 -8.63 -3.19
N GLY A 348 5.37 -9.61 -3.63
CA GLY A 348 5.20 -9.89 -5.05
C GLY A 348 4.42 -11.17 -5.36
N GLY A 349 3.13 -11.19 -5.03
CA GLY A 349 2.17 -12.13 -5.59
C GLY A 349 1.35 -11.43 -6.68
N ARG A 350 1.54 -11.80 -7.95
CA ARG A 350 0.69 -11.35 -9.06
C ARG A 350 -0.62 -12.12 -9.05
N LEU A 351 -1.73 -11.42 -9.25
CA LEU A 351 -3.02 -12.01 -9.55
C LEU A 351 -3.08 -12.52 -11.00
N SER A 352 -3.85 -13.58 -11.15
CA SER A 352 -4.29 -14.27 -12.37
C SER A 352 -5.80 -14.17 -12.49
#